data_AF-A0A9E5B669-F1
#
_entry.id   AF-A0A9E5B669-F1
#
_cell.length_a   1.000
_cell.length_b   1.000
_cell.length_c   1.000
_cell.angle_alpha   90.00
_cell.angle_beta   90.00
_cell.angle_gamma   90.00
#
_symmetry.space_group_name_H-M   'P 1'
#
loop_
_entity.id
_entity.type
_entity.pdbx_description
1 polymer ?
#
loop_
_entity_poly.entity_id
_entity_poly.type
_entity_poly.pdbx_seq_one_letter_code
_entity_poly.pdbx_strand_id
1 'polypeptide(L)'
;MHSLSTFVRAALAAALTATLTATAAPLPALKVSENQRFLVTADGQPFFWLGATAWELFHRLKREGAVIYLRNRAERRFHVSPAVALAELNGLTAPKASGHPPLIANNPGWPNEDYFKHVDRIITQANALGLSIAFLPT
;
A
#
# COMPACT_ATOMS: atom_id res chain seq x y z
N MET A 1 17.64 61.01 5.05
CA MET A 1 17.77 59.85 5.95
C MET A 1 16.56 59.82 6.87
N HIS A 2 15.56 58.99 6.57
CA HIS A 2 14.67 58.27 7.50
C HIS A 2 13.54 57.60 6.70
N SER A 3 13.55 56.26 6.77
CA SER A 3 12.44 55.30 6.57
C SER A 3 11.78 55.16 5.19
N LEU A 4 12.38 54.33 4.34
CA LEU A 4 11.70 53.61 3.24
C LEU A 4 11.74 52.08 3.45
N SER A 5 11.75 51.61 4.71
CA SER A 5 11.96 50.18 5.05
C SER A 5 10.70 49.41 5.45
N THR A 6 9.51 50.02 5.45
CA THR A 6 8.30 49.37 5.96
C THR A 6 7.43 48.69 4.89
N PHE A 7 7.69 48.91 3.59
CA PHE A 7 6.84 48.37 2.52
C PHE A 7 7.28 47.02 1.91
N VAL A 8 8.43 46.47 2.29
CA VAL A 8 8.91 45.18 1.76
C VAL A 8 8.56 43.99 2.68
N ARG A 9 8.08 44.22 3.90
CA ARG A 9 7.85 43.15 4.89
C ARG A 9 6.42 42.61 4.98
N ALA A 10 5.45 43.23 4.31
CA ALA A 10 4.04 42.82 4.41
C ALA A 10 3.58 41.84 3.31
N ALA A 11 4.36 41.64 2.24
CA ALA A 11 3.95 40.77 1.11
C ALA A 11 4.45 39.31 1.23
N LEU A 12 5.31 38.98 2.20
CA LEU A 12 5.87 37.64 2.36
C LEU A 12 5.21 36.77 3.45
N ALA A 13 4.22 37.30 4.19
CA ALA A 13 3.65 36.61 5.36
C ALA A 13 2.32 35.89 5.11
N ALA A 14 1.77 35.95 3.88
CA ALA A 14 0.46 35.36 3.56
C ALA A 14 0.51 34.27 2.47
N ALA A 15 1.71 33.85 2.05
CA ALA A 15 1.86 32.75 1.10
C ALA A 15 1.84 31.39 1.80
N LEU A 16 0.62 30.87 1.93
CA LEU A 16 0.33 29.44 1.84
C LEU A 16 0.96 28.52 2.91
N THR A 17 0.44 28.57 4.13
CA THR A 17 0.27 27.34 4.93
C THR A 17 -0.91 26.53 4.38
N ALA A 18 -0.85 26.17 3.09
CA ALA A 18 -1.63 25.06 2.60
C ALA A 18 -0.90 23.80 3.06
N THR A 19 -1.28 23.28 4.23
CA THR A 19 -0.98 21.89 4.55
C THR A 19 -1.59 21.05 3.44
N LEU A 20 -0.76 20.61 2.49
CA LEU A 20 -1.12 19.54 1.57
C LEU A 20 -1.36 18.31 2.44
N THR A 21 -2.59 18.11 2.89
CA THR A 21 -3.08 16.77 3.13
C THR A 21 -3.17 16.13 1.76
N ALA A 22 -2.03 15.64 1.26
CA ALA A 22 -1.99 14.74 0.13
C ALA A 22 -2.72 13.48 0.58
N THR A 23 -4.04 13.45 0.36
CA THR A 23 -4.77 12.20 0.37
C THR A 23 -4.09 11.36 -0.71
N ALA A 24 -3.48 10.25 -0.33
CA ALA A 24 -2.86 9.37 -1.31
C ALA A 24 -3.93 9.03 -2.35
N ALA A 25 -3.75 9.52 -3.58
CA ALA A 25 -4.66 9.22 -4.67
C ALA A 25 -4.74 7.69 -4.79
N PRO A 26 -5.92 7.12 -5.04
CA PRO A 26 -6.03 5.69 -5.26
C PRO A 26 -5.06 5.28 -6.36
N LEU A 27 -4.40 4.13 -6.18
CA LEU A 27 -3.51 3.60 -7.20
C LEU A 27 -4.29 3.47 -8.53
N PRO A 28 -3.69 3.86 -9.66
CA PRO A 28 -4.37 3.78 -10.93
C PRO A 28 -4.69 2.32 -11.25
N ALA A 29 -5.92 2.06 -11.72
CA ALA A 29 -6.27 0.76 -12.24
C ALA A 29 -5.37 0.41 -13.44
N LEU A 30 -4.93 -0.85 -13.53
CA LEU A 30 -4.09 -1.33 -14.61
C LEU A 30 -4.93 -2.02 -15.69
N LYS A 31 -4.51 -1.88 -16.94
CA LYS A 31 -5.04 -2.61 -18.09
C LYS A 31 -3.90 -3.13 -18.96
N VAL A 32 -4.21 -4.13 -19.77
CA VAL A 32 -3.31 -4.60 -20.84
C VAL A 32 -3.23 -3.51 -21.92
N SER A 33 -2.03 -3.23 -22.43
CA SER A 33 -1.81 -2.29 -23.52
C SER A 33 -2.56 -2.71 -24.80
N GLU A 34 -2.85 -1.77 -25.71
CA GLU A 34 -3.56 -2.07 -26.96
C GLU A 34 -2.84 -3.12 -27.82
N ASN A 35 -1.51 -3.10 -27.84
CA ASN A 35 -0.70 -4.09 -28.53
C ASN A 35 -0.49 -5.40 -27.74
N GLN A 36 -1.09 -5.53 -26.55
CA GLN A 36 -1.06 -6.70 -25.68
C GLN A 36 0.32 -7.18 -25.21
N ARG A 37 1.28 -6.25 -25.07
CA ARG A 37 2.67 -6.60 -24.68
C ARG A 37 3.08 -6.13 -23.30
N PHE A 38 2.39 -5.15 -22.72
CA PHE A 38 2.75 -4.59 -21.42
C PHE A 38 1.52 -4.07 -20.68
N LEU A 39 1.72 -3.62 -19.45
CA LEU A 39 0.68 -3.01 -18.63
C LEU A 39 0.73 -1.49 -18.76
N VAL A 40 -0.43 -0.88 -18.75
CA VAL A 40 -0.60 0.57 -18.67
C VAL A 40 -1.63 0.90 -17.59
N THR A 41 -1.57 2.11 -17.05
CA THR A 41 -2.64 2.66 -16.23
C THR A 41 -3.91 2.89 -17.06
N ALA A 42 -5.05 3.09 -16.42
CA ALA A 42 -6.32 3.34 -17.09
C ALA A 42 -6.26 4.52 -18.08
N ASP A 43 -5.51 5.56 -17.74
CA ASP A 43 -5.22 6.76 -18.54
C ASP A 43 -4.07 6.58 -19.55
N GLY A 44 -3.47 5.39 -19.63
CA GLY A 44 -2.54 5.01 -20.71
C GLY A 44 -1.06 5.21 -20.40
N GLN A 45 -0.68 5.59 -19.18
CA GLN A 45 0.73 5.69 -18.80
C GLN A 45 1.38 4.30 -18.67
N PRO A 46 2.61 4.09 -19.16
CA PRO A 46 3.30 2.81 -19.01
C PRO A 46 3.46 2.40 -17.54
N PHE A 47 3.17 1.14 -17.23
CA PHE A 47 3.39 0.56 -15.90
C PHE A 47 4.44 -0.54 -15.98
N PHE A 48 5.63 -0.28 -15.43
CA PHE A 48 6.68 -1.27 -15.30
C PHE A 48 6.50 -2.07 -14.00
N TRP A 49 6.22 -3.37 -14.14
CA TRP A 49 6.04 -4.29 -13.03
C TRP A 49 7.39 -4.63 -12.38
N LEU A 50 7.75 -3.87 -11.35
CA LEU A 50 8.90 -4.16 -10.49
C LEU A 50 8.41 -4.74 -9.17
N GLY A 51 8.54 -6.07 -9.04
CA GLY A 51 7.96 -6.85 -7.94
C GLY A 51 8.98 -7.22 -6.84
N ALA A 52 8.56 -7.17 -5.57
CA ALA A 52 9.26 -7.77 -4.43
C ALA A 52 8.34 -8.74 -3.67
N THR A 53 8.78 -9.98 -3.50
CA THR A 53 7.93 -11.03 -2.93
C THR A 53 7.85 -10.97 -1.41
N ALA A 54 6.63 -11.03 -0.87
CA ALA A 54 6.36 -11.23 0.57
C ALA A 54 5.10 -12.08 0.76
N TRP A 55 5.19 -13.35 0.36
CA TRP A 55 4.12 -14.33 0.48
C TRP A 55 3.38 -14.25 1.82
N GLU A 56 4.12 -14.35 2.91
CA GLU A 56 3.59 -14.47 4.27
C GLU A 56 3.25 -13.12 4.95
N LEU A 57 3.13 -12.02 4.17
CA LEU A 57 2.98 -10.66 4.68
C LEU A 57 1.84 -10.53 5.71
N PHE A 58 0.67 -11.10 5.43
CA PHE A 58 -0.51 -10.99 6.29
C PHE A 58 -0.52 -12.00 7.45
N HIS A 59 0.21 -13.11 7.31
CA HIS A 59 0.18 -14.19 8.30
C HIS A 59 1.21 -13.99 9.41
N ARG A 60 2.44 -13.61 9.03
CA ARG A 60 3.59 -13.55 9.95
C ARG A 60 3.86 -12.18 10.55
N LEU A 61 3.41 -11.09 9.93
CA LEU A 61 3.73 -9.75 10.38
C LEU A 61 2.56 -9.09 11.10
N LYS A 62 2.85 -8.48 12.25
CA LYS A 62 1.98 -7.46 12.83
C LYS A 62 2.06 -6.19 11.97
N ARG A 63 1.10 -5.29 12.17
CA ARG A 63 1.00 -4.03 11.42
C ARG A 63 2.33 -3.27 11.39
N GLU A 64 3.01 -3.13 12.52
CA GLU A 64 4.26 -2.38 12.62
C GLU A 64 5.36 -2.99 11.74
N GLY A 65 5.50 -4.32 11.76
CA GLY A 65 6.46 -5.05 10.93
C GLY A 65 6.12 -4.96 9.43
N ALA A 66 4.85 -5.07 9.08
CA ALA A 66 4.38 -4.92 7.71
C ALA A 66 4.69 -3.51 7.16
N VAL A 67 4.46 -2.45 7.96
CA VAL A 67 4.78 -1.07 7.56
C VAL A 67 6.28 -0.89 7.34
N ILE A 68 7.14 -1.46 8.18
CA ILE A 68 8.61 -1.40 8.00
C ILE A 68 9.01 -2.07 6.68
N TYR A 69 8.48 -3.27 6.40
CA TYR A 69 8.72 -3.96 5.13
C TYR A 69 8.29 -3.11 3.94
N LEU A 70 7.04 -2.63 3.94
CA LEU A 70 6.46 -1.88 2.83
C LEU A 70 7.22 -0.58 2.56
N ARG A 71 7.58 0.18 3.61
CA ARG A 71 8.41 1.39 3.46
C ARG A 71 9.73 1.08 2.80
N ASN A 72 10.41 0.02 3.23
CA ASN A 72 11.67 -0.37 2.61
C ASN A 72 11.52 -0.71 1.12
N ARG A 73 10.40 -1.34 0.72
CA ARG A 73 10.14 -1.66 -0.70
C ARG A 73 9.84 -0.40 -1.51
N ALA A 74 9.06 0.53 -0.96
CA ALA A 74 8.78 1.82 -1.59
C ALA A 74 10.07 2.67 -1.74
N GLU A 75 10.92 2.73 -0.72
CA GLU A 75 12.22 3.43 -0.76
C GLU A 75 13.13 2.89 -1.88
N ARG A 76 13.04 1.58 -2.14
CA ARG A 76 13.77 0.88 -3.21
C ARG A 76 13.04 0.88 -4.56
N ARG A 77 11.93 1.64 -4.67
CA ARG A 77 11.15 1.83 -5.91
C ARG A 77 10.50 0.55 -6.46
N PHE A 78 10.28 -0.45 -5.61
CA PHE A 78 9.34 -1.52 -5.99
C PHE A 78 7.93 -0.93 -6.12
N HIS A 79 7.14 -1.46 -7.04
CA HIS A 79 5.76 -1.02 -7.28
C HIS A 79 4.75 -2.11 -6.98
N VAL A 80 5.17 -3.39 -6.95
CA VAL A 80 4.28 -4.52 -6.70
C VAL A 80 4.86 -5.44 -5.63
N SER A 81 4.01 -5.97 -4.75
CA SER A 81 4.39 -7.02 -3.80
C SER A 81 3.36 -8.15 -3.78
N PRO A 82 3.73 -9.34 -4.27
CA PRO A 82 2.89 -10.53 -4.10
C PRO A 82 2.78 -10.94 -2.63
N ALA A 83 1.55 -11.20 -2.18
CA ALA A 83 1.22 -11.69 -0.86
C ALA A 83 0.00 -12.63 -0.92
N VAL A 84 -0.02 -13.67 -0.08
CA VAL A 84 -1.09 -14.68 -0.06
C VAL A 84 -2.08 -14.45 1.07
N ALA A 85 -3.37 -14.56 0.75
CA ALA A 85 -4.46 -14.44 1.71
C ALA A 85 -4.50 -15.64 2.67
N LEU A 86 -4.26 -16.85 2.15
CA LEU A 86 -4.32 -18.11 2.90
C LEU A 86 -2.96 -18.80 2.89
N ALA A 87 -2.03 -18.31 3.71
CA ALA A 87 -0.64 -18.78 3.73
C ALA A 87 -0.48 -20.32 3.69
N GLU A 88 0.24 -20.79 2.66
CA GLU A 88 0.45 -22.22 2.38
C GLU A 88 1.28 -22.93 3.46
N LEU A 89 2.21 -22.22 4.12
CA LEU A 89 3.14 -22.81 5.09
C LEU A 89 2.59 -22.72 6.52
N ASN A 90 1.69 -23.65 6.87
CA ASN A 90 1.00 -23.71 8.16
C ASN A 90 0.14 -22.46 8.46
N GLY A 91 -0.26 -21.68 7.44
CA GLY A 91 -1.02 -20.44 7.62
C GLY A 91 -2.36 -20.60 8.34
N LEU A 92 -2.90 -21.81 8.29
CA LEU A 92 -4.16 -22.19 8.93
C LEU A 92 -3.96 -22.58 10.40
N THR A 93 -2.78 -23.06 10.79
CA THR A 93 -2.53 -23.77 12.06
C THR A 93 -1.47 -23.12 12.95
N ALA A 94 -0.57 -22.30 12.42
CA ALA A 94 0.47 -21.61 13.17
C ALA A 94 -0.08 -20.42 13.99
N PRO A 95 0.67 -19.97 15.03
CA PRO A 95 0.38 -18.73 15.74
C PRO A 95 0.37 -17.54 14.77
N LYS A 96 -0.75 -16.84 14.70
CA LYS A 96 -0.98 -15.75 13.74
C LYS A 96 -0.60 -14.42 14.34
N ALA A 97 0.06 -13.56 13.57
CA ALA A 97 0.44 -12.24 14.04
C ALA A 97 -0.78 -11.36 14.41
N SER A 98 -1.89 -11.53 13.70
CA SER A 98 -3.18 -10.89 14.00
C SER A 98 -3.93 -11.53 15.17
N GLY A 99 -3.60 -12.77 15.54
CA GLY A 99 -4.33 -13.56 16.54
C GLY A 99 -5.58 -14.29 16.01
N HIS A 100 -6.04 -14.00 14.79
CA HIS A 100 -7.28 -14.56 14.22
C HIS A 100 -6.99 -15.47 13.01
N PRO A 101 -7.57 -16.68 12.90
CA PRO A 101 -7.44 -17.54 11.72
C PRO A 101 -8.09 -16.89 10.50
N PRO A 102 -7.62 -17.16 9.27
CA PRO A 102 -8.21 -16.56 8.07
C PRO A 102 -9.61 -17.09 7.78
N LEU A 103 -9.93 -18.32 8.21
CA LEU A 103 -11.21 -19.00 7.99
C LEU A 103 -11.81 -19.45 9.31
N ILE A 104 -13.14 -19.42 9.42
CA ILE A 104 -13.90 -20.00 10.52
C ILE A 104 -14.10 -21.49 10.23
N ALA A 105 -13.79 -22.35 11.20
CA ALA A 105 -13.88 -23.81 11.07
C ALA A 105 -13.15 -24.38 9.81
N ASN A 106 -12.12 -23.67 9.33
CA ASN A 106 -11.40 -23.98 8.10
C ASN A 106 -12.28 -24.08 6.84
N ASN A 107 -13.43 -23.40 6.83
CA ASN A 107 -14.35 -23.37 5.70
C ASN A 107 -14.08 -22.13 4.82
N PRO A 108 -13.70 -22.30 3.54
CA PRO A 108 -13.45 -21.18 2.62
C PRO A 108 -14.69 -20.30 2.37
N GLY A 109 -15.90 -20.84 2.55
CA GLY A 109 -17.14 -20.07 2.49
C GLY A 109 -17.36 -19.15 3.67
N TRP A 110 -16.58 -19.31 4.75
CA TRP A 110 -16.71 -18.56 6.01
C TRP A 110 -15.40 -17.84 6.35
N PRO A 111 -15.05 -16.76 5.63
CA PRO A 111 -13.90 -15.94 5.95
C PRO A 111 -14.04 -15.31 7.34
N ASN A 112 -12.93 -15.18 8.05
CA ASN A 112 -12.91 -14.52 9.34
C ASN A 112 -12.66 -13.02 9.18
N GLU A 113 -13.70 -12.23 9.43
CA GLU A 113 -13.68 -10.78 9.27
C GLU A 113 -12.54 -10.08 10.04
N ASP A 114 -12.19 -10.54 11.24
CA ASP A 114 -11.12 -9.89 12.02
C ASP A 114 -9.73 -10.13 11.42
N TYR A 115 -9.53 -11.26 10.74
CA TYR A 115 -8.32 -11.49 9.94
C TYR A 115 -8.30 -10.59 8.70
N PHE A 116 -9.41 -10.49 7.97
CA PHE A 116 -9.45 -9.68 6.74
C PHE A 116 -9.36 -8.17 7.01
N LYS A 117 -9.87 -7.67 8.16
CA LYS A 117 -9.57 -6.30 8.61
C LYS A 117 -8.07 -6.04 8.77
N HIS A 118 -7.28 -7.04 9.16
CA HIS A 118 -5.83 -6.90 9.23
C HIS A 118 -5.21 -6.83 7.84
N VAL A 119 -5.67 -7.68 6.92
CA VAL A 119 -5.31 -7.66 5.49
C VAL A 119 -5.60 -6.29 4.87
N ASP A 120 -6.82 -5.77 5.04
CA ASP A 120 -7.26 -4.47 4.52
C ASP A 120 -6.38 -3.32 5.00
N ARG A 121 -6.01 -3.34 6.29
CA ARG A 121 -5.11 -2.34 6.87
C ARG A 121 -3.75 -2.39 6.20
N ILE A 122 -3.18 -3.57 5.96
CA ILE A 122 -1.88 -3.71 5.30
C ILE A 122 -1.95 -3.27 3.84
N ILE A 123 -3.00 -3.66 3.10
CA ILE A 123 -3.22 -3.22 1.72
C ILE A 123 -3.36 -1.70 1.65
N THR A 124 -4.11 -1.10 2.57
CA THR A 124 -4.24 0.36 2.67
C THR A 124 -2.89 1.04 2.88
N GLN A 125 -2.02 0.48 3.73
CA GLN A 125 -0.68 1.01 3.95
C GLN A 125 0.22 0.84 2.71
N ALA A 126 0.12 -0.29 2.00
CA ALA A 126 0.85 -0.50 0.76
C ALA A 126 0.43 0.53 -0.30
N ASN A 127 -0.87 0.72 -0.49
CA ASN A 127 -1.42 1.69 -1.44
C ASN A 127 -0.96 3.12 -1.11
N ALA A 128 -0.97 3.51 0.17
CA ALA A 128 -0.48 4.81 0.62
C ALA A 128 1.02 5.04 0.33
N LEU A 129 1.79 3.97 0.15
CA LEU A 129 3.22 4.00 -0.19
C LEU A 129 3.48 3.82 -1.69
N GLY A 130 2.44 3.78 -2.54
CA GLY A 130 2.59 3.57 -3.98
C GLY A 130 2.81 2.10 -4.38
N LEU A 131 2.56 1.15 -3.48
CA LEU A 131 2.75 -0.28 -3.71
C LEU A 131 1.41 -0.97 -3.98
N SER A 132 1.30 -1.64 -5.12
CA SER A 132 0.19 -2.55 -5.41
C SER A 132 0.44 -3.91 -4.76
N ILE A 133 -0.57 -4.48 -4.11
CA ILE A 133 -0.51 -5.89 -3.70
C ILE A 133 -1.05 -6.76 -4.83
N ALA A 134 -0.20 -7.64 -5.35
CA ALA A 134 -0.67 -8.76 -6.17
C ALA A 134 -1.22 -9.80 -5.19
N PHE A 135 -2.54 -9.77 -5.01
CA PHE A 135 -3.22 -10.54 -3.98
C PHE A 135 -3.51 -11.96 -4.46
N LEU A 136 -2.80 -12.94 -3.92
CA LEU A 136 -3.01 -14.35 -4.25
C LEU A 136 -4.01 -14.98 -3.27
N PRO A 137 -5.00 -15.75 -3.75
CA PRO A 137 -6.00 -16.36 -2.88
C PRO A 137 -5.44 -17.39 -1.87
N THR A 138 -4.38 -18.11 -2.23
CA THR A 138 -3.75 -19.19 -1.46
C THR A 138 -2.25 -19.02 -1.46
#